data_AF-A0A965QEA5-F1
#
_entry.id   AF-A0A965QEA5-F1
#
_cell.length_a   1.000
_cell.length_b   1.000
_cell.length_c   1.000
_cell.angle_alpha   90.00
_cell.angle_beta   90.00
_cell.angle_gamma   90.00
#
_symmetry.space_group_name_H-M   'P 1'
#
loop_
_entity.id
_entity.type
_entity.pdbx_description
1 polymer ?
#
loop_
_entity_poly.entity_id
_entity_poly.type
_entity_poly.pdbx_seq_one_letter_code
_entity_poly.pdbx_strand_id
1 'polypeptide(L)'
;FKTLKGRFVYGGGGIQPDVFVPFDSSGTSFYLTSLQFSGAFTAFSFDYVSAKRNVWKDAKSFNEQFIVDEILSRKFISFAAKDFKVALNEKEYQHSKKNIAKILKAEIARQIWTEEGFYRTINPLDNELNAALKELK
;
A
#
# COMPACT_ATOMS: atom_id res chain seq x y z
N PHE A 1 -0.76 4.77 -32.49
CA PHE A 1 -0.13 3.55 -33.07
C PHE A 1 -0.85 2.32 -32.52
N LYS A 2 -1.24 1.39 -33.42
CA LYS A 2 -2.06 0.20 -33.13
C LYS A 2 -1.14 -1.02 -33.22
N THR A 3 -1.11 -1.88 -32.21
CA THR A 3 -0.39 -3.17 -32.31
C THR A 3 -1.37 -4.30 -32.60
N LEU A 4 -0.86 -5.31 -33.30
CA LEU A 4 -1.58 -6.41 -33.97
C LEU A 4 -2.40 -7.37 -33.07
N LYS A 5 -2.64 -7.05 -31.79
CA LYS A 5 -3.45 -7.88 -30.87
C LYS A 5 -4.58 -7.15 -30.14
N GLY A 6 -4.98 -5.96 -30.62
CA GLY A 6 -6.31 -5.43 -30.34
C GLY A 6 -6.65 -5.07 -28.88
N ARG A 7 -5.65 -4.84 -28.02
CA ARG A 7 -5.91 -4.28 -26.69
C ARG A 7 -5.81 -2.76 -26.74
N PHE A 8 -6.91 -2.08 -26.40
CA PHE A 8 -6.93 -0.64 -26.18
C PHE A 8 -6.18 -0.34 -24.87
N VAL A 9 -4.99 0.22 -24.99
CA VAL A 9 -4.22 0.75 -23.86
C VAL A 9 -4.37 2.27 -23.86
N TYR A 10 -5.15 2.79 -22.91
CA TYR A 10 -5.12 4.19 -22.56
C TYR A 10 -3.85 4.42 -21.73
N GLY A 11 -3.01 5.37 -22.16
CA GLY A 11 -1.69 5.60 -21.60
C GLY A 11 -1.70 5.84 -20.08
N GLY A 12 -0.89 5.06 -19.37
CA GLY A 12 -0.69 5.21 -17.93
C GLY A 12 -0.32 3.89 -17.24
N GLY A 13 0.89 3.39 -17.51
CA GLY A 13 1.68 2.45 -16.69
C GLY A 13 0.97 1.34 -15.91
N GLY A 14 1.09 0.10 -16.37
CA GLY A 14 0.81 -1.09 -15.56
C GLY A 14 0.78 -2.36 -16.39
N ILE A 15 1.93 -3.01 -16.56
CA ILE A 15 1.97 -4.37 -17.12
C ILE A 15 1.43 -5.30 -16.04
N GLN A 16 0.20 -5.78 -16.25
CA GLN A 16 -0.37 -6.87 -15.46
C GLN A 16 0.54 -8.10 -15.61
N PRO A 17 1.11 -8.67 -14.53
CA PRO A 17 1.90 -9.88 -14.64
C PRO A 17 0.98 -11.09 -14.90
N ASP A 18 1.32 -11.88 -15.92
CA ASP A 18 0.61 -13.11 -16.30
C ASP A 18 1.01 -14.34 -15.46
N VAL A 19 1.91 -14.19 -14.47
CA VAL A 19 2.47 -15.31 -13.69
C VAL A 19 2.28 -15.11 -12.19
N PHE A 20 1.58 -16.07 -11.57
CA PHE A 20 1.28 -16.15 -10.15
C PHE A 20 2.40 -16.91 -9.42
N VAL A 21 3.03 -16.28 -8.41
CA VAL A 21 3.91 -16.96 -7.45
C VAL A 21 3.16 -17.03 -6.12
N PRO A 22 2.83 -18.22 -5.60
CA PRO A 22 2.15 -18.34 -4.32
C PRO A 22 3.15 -18.05 -3.20
N PHE A 23 3.23 -16.79 -2.77
CA PHE A 23 3.75 -16.44 -1.46
C PHE A 23 2.59 -16.53 -0.48
N ASP A 24 2.76 -17.32 0.57
CA ASP A 24 1.77 -17.67 1.61
C ASP A 24 0.65 -16.61 1.79
N SER A 25 -0.48 -16.81 1.11
CA SER A 25 -1.39 -15.72 0.70
C SER A 25 -2.51 -15.44 1.70
N SER A 26 -2.29 -15.69 2.99
CA SER A 26 -3.31 -15.43 4.01
C SER A 26 -3.57 -13.90 4.13
N GLY A 27 -4.68 -13.44 3.55
CA GLY A 27 -5.08 -12.02 3.53
C GLY A 27 -4.69 -11.23 2.27
N THR A 28 -4.22 -11.88 1.21
CA THR A 28 -3.95 -11.23 -0.09
C THR A 28 -5.12 -11.45 -1.06
N SER A 29 -5.37 -10.50 -1.95
CA SER A 29 -6.41 -10.59 -2.99
C SER A 29 -5.90 -10.08 -4.34
N PHE A 30 -6.58 -10.44 -5.44
CA PHE A 30 -6.25 -9.91 -6.77
C PHE A 30 -6.44 -8.39 -6.81
N TYR A 31 -7.42 -7.88 -6.08
CA TYR A 31 -7.66 -6.46 -5.89
C TYR A 31 -6.49 -5.78 -5.20
N LEU A 32 -5.99 -6.31 -4.07
CA LEU A 32 -4.79 -5.78 -3.41
C LEU A 32 -3.58 -5.79 -4.35
N THR A 33 -3.40 -6.90 -5.07
CA THR A 33 -2.32 -7.06 -6.04
C THR A 33 -2.39 -6.00 -7.14
N SER A 34 -3.60 -5.74 -7.68
CA SER A 34 -3.85 -4.70 -8.68
C SER A 34 -3.55 -3.29 -8.15
N LEU A 35 -3.92 -3.01 -6.90
CA LEU A 35 -3.59 -1.75 -6.24
C LEU A 35 -2.08 -1.55 -6.09
N GLN A 36 -1.32 -2.60 -5.78
CA GLN A 36 0.14 -2.53 -5.67
C GLN A 36 0.81 -2.31 -7.03
N PHE A 37 0.44 -3.08 -8.05
CA PHE A 37 1.05 -2.98 -9.38
C PHE A 37 0.68 -1.70 -10.14
N SER A 38 -0.45 -1.07 -9.82
CA SER A 38 -0.84 0.21 -10.41
C SER A 38 0.00 1.40 -9.91
N GLY A 39 0.67 1.28 -8.77
CA GLY A 39 1.36 2.42 -8.12
C GLY A 39 0.43 3.38 -7.38
N ALA A 40 -0.87 3.04 -7.23
CA ALA A 40 -1.86 3.88 -6.57
C ALA A 40 -1.48 4.22 -5.12
N PHE A 41 -0.88 3.28 -4.39
CA PHE A 41 -0.45 3.50 -3.00
C PHE A 41 0.58 4.61 -2.87
N THR A 42 1.63 4.57 -3.70
CA THR A 42 2.70 5.56 -3.68
C THR A 42 2.19 6.93 -4.11
N ALA A 43 1.40 7.00 -5.18
CA ALA A 43 0.84 8.27 -5.66
C ALA A 43 -0.12 8.90 -4.65
N PHE A 44 -1.02 8.12 -4.07
CA PHE A 44 -1.93 8.62 -3.03
C PHE A 44 -1.16 9.10 -1.79
N SER A 45 -0.13 8.36 -1.38
CA SER A 45 0.68 8.72 -0.21
C SER A 45 1.48 10.01 -0.45
N PHE A 46 1.99 10.19 -1.67
CA PHE A 46 2.61 11.44 -2.12
C PHE A 46 1.69 12.64 -1.95
N ASP A 47 0.48 12.55 -2.50
CA ASP A 47 -0.52 13.62 -2.41
C ASP A 47 -0.96 13.85 -0.97
N TYR A 48 -1.17 12.77 -0.20
CA TYR A 48 -1.65 12.84 1.18
C TYR A 48 -0.71 13.62 2.11
N VAL A 49 0.60 13.43 1.96
CA VAL A 49 1.59 14.07 2.84
C VAL A 49 2.08 15.42 2.32
N SER A 50 1.78 15.79 1.08
CA SER A 50 2.23 17.05 0.46
C SER A 50 2.00 18.28 1.35
N ALA A 51 0.88 18.32 2.08
CA ALA A 51 0.53 19.39 3.03
C ALA A 51 0.70 19.01 4.52
N LYS A 52 1.26 17.84 4.85
CA LYS A 52 1.30 17.28 6.22
C LYS A 52 2.69 16.84 6.69
N ARG A 53 3.75 17.21 5.98
CA ARG A 53 5.13 16.74 6.27
C ARG A 53 5.63 17.07 7.68
N ASN A 54 5.12 18.13 8.32
CA ASN A 54 5.58 18.59 9.64
C ASN A 54 4.64 18.23 10.80
N VAL A 55 3.65 17.35 10.59
CA VAL A 55 2.66 16.99 11.63
C VAL A 55 3.25 16.06 12.70
N TRP A 56 4.21 15.20 12.31
CA TRP A 56 4.82 14.21 13.21
C TRP A 56 6.29 14.52 13.42
N LYS A 57 6.74 14.37 14.67
CA LYS A 57 8.12 14.66 15.08
C LYS A 57 9.11 13.63 14.53
N ASP A 58 8.71 12.37 14.52
CA ASP A 58 9.53 11.24 14.08
C ASP A 58 8.65 10.05 13.63
N ALA A 59 9.27 9.08 12.95
CA ALA A 59 8.58 7.89 12.46
C ALA A 59 7.92 7.05 13.57
N LYS A 60 8.45 7.09 14.81
CA LYS A 60 7.87 6.36 15.95
C LYS A 60 6.54 6.98 16.37
N SER A 61 6.51 8.29 16.55
CA SER A 61 5.31 9.06 16.88
C SER A 61 4.23 8.88 15.80
N PHE A 62 4.61 8.86 14.52
CA PHE A 62 3.69 8.52 13.44
C PHE A 62 3.13 7.11 13.58
N ASN A 63 3.98 6.11 13.83
CA ASN A 63 3.51 4.73 13.94
C ASN A 63 2.53 4.53 15.10
N GLU A 64 2.72 5.23 16.22
CA GLU A 64 1.85 5.16 17.40
C GLU A 64 0.55 5.96 17.24
N GLN A 65 0.61 7.13 16.60
CA GLN A 65 -0.52 8.08 16.54
C GLN A 65 -1.36 7.99 15.27
N PHE A 66 -0.75 7.59 14.14
CA PHE A 66 -1.44 7.56 12.86
C PHE A 66 -2.15 6.23 12.64
N ILE A 67 -3.46 6.31 12.42
CA ILE A 67 -4.32 5.18 12.09
C ILE A 67 -4.95 5.45 10.74
N VAL A 68 -4.85 4.48 9.84
CA VAL A 68 -5.60 4.48 8.58
C VAL A 68 -7.02 4.03 8.90
N ASP A 69 -7.91 5.00 9.04
CA ASP A 69 -9.32 4.77 9.30
C ASP A 69 -10.08 4.37 8.02
N GLU A 70 -11.36 4.05 8.17
CA GLU A 70 -12.20 3.66 7.05
C GLU A 70 -12.42 4.81 6.06
N ILE A 71 -12.47 6.05 6.54
CA ILE A 71 -12.63 7.24 5.70
C ILE A 71 -11.43 7.39 4.77
N LEU A 72 -10.21 7.27 5.30
CA LEU A 72 -8.99 7.35 4.51
C LEU A 72 -8.87 6.18 3.53
N SER A 73 -9.22 4.98 3.98
CA SER A 73 -9.23 3.78 3.13
C SER A 73 -10.19 3.93 1.95
N ARG A 74 -11.41 4.46 2.18
CA ARG A 74 -12.40 4.71 1.12
C ARG A 74 -11.93 5.81 0.17
N LYS A 75 -11.29 6.88 0.66
CA LYS A 75 -10.68 7.93 -0.18
C LYS A 75 -9.60 7.33 -1.10
N PHE A 76 -8.74 6.48 -0.58
CA PHE A 76 -7.72 5.78 -1.36
C PHE A 76 -8.35 4.90 -2.46
N ILE A 77 -9.38 4.12 -2.13
CA ILE A 77 -10.10 3.28 -3.10
C ILE A 77 -10.71 4.12 -4.21
N SER A 78 -11.38 5.22 -3.86
CA SER A 78 -11.97 6.13 -4.85
C SER A 78 -10.92 6.75 -5.76
N PHE A 79 -9.76 7.13 -5.20
CA PHE A 79 -8.62 7.62 -5.96
C PHE A 79 -8.09 6.56 -6.93
N ALA A 80 -7.86 5.33 -6.46
CA ALA A 80 -7.38 4.22 -7.29
C ALA A 80 -8.37 3.88 -8.43
N ALA A 81 -9.67 3.91 -8.16
CA ALA A 81 -10.69 3.67 -9.19
C ALA A 81 -10.71 4.79 -10.25
N LYS A 82 -10.58 6.04 -9.82
CA LYS A 82 -10.67 7.21 -10.70
C LYS A 82 -9.41 7.38 -11.56
N ASP A 83 -8.25 7.37 -10.92
CA ASP A 83 -6.98 7.82 -11.51
C ASP A 83 -6.13 6.65 -12.03
N PHE A 84 -6.29 5.46 -11.44
CA PHE A 84 -5.55 4.24 -11.82
C PHE A 84 -6.41 3.15 -12.46
N LYS A 85 -7.73 3.39 -12.62
CA LYS A 85 -8.70 2.46 -13.21
C LYS A 85 -8.76 1.09 -12.52
N VAL A 86 -8.40 1.03 -11.24
CA VAL A 86 -8.54 -0.18 -10.42
C VAL A 86 -9.95 -0.19 -9.82
N ALA A 87 -10.88 -0.86 -10.50
CA ALA A 87 -12.26 -0.94 -10.06
C ALA A 87 -12.38 -1.68 -8.71
N LEU A 88 -13.19 -1.13 -7.80
CA LEU A 88 -13.42 -1.71 -6.48
C LEU A 88 -14.11 -3.08 -6.61
N ASN A 89 -13.43 -4.11 -6.12
CA ASN A 89 -14.05 -5.40 -5.81
C ASN A 89 -14.31 -5.45 -4.30
N GLU A 90 -15.56 -5.25 -3.87
CA GLU A 90 -15.88 -5.11 -2.45
C GLU A 90 -15.55 -6.39 -1.65
N LYS A 91 -15.76 -7.59 -2.21
CA LYS A 91 -15.46 -8.85 -1.51
C LYS A 91 -13.96 -8.99 -1.24
N GLU A 92 -13.14 -8.73 -2.26
CA GLU A 92 -11.69 -8.80 -2.16
C GLU A 92 -11.09 -7.66 -1.34
N TYR A 93 -11.69 -6.47 -1.43
CA TYR A 93 -11.36 -5.36 -0.55
C TYR A 93 -11.59 -5.73 0.91
N GLN A 94 -12.76 -6.27 1.27
CA GLN A 94 -13.03 -6.68 2.65
C GLN A 94 -12.08 -7.78 3.12
N HIS A 95 -11.75 -8.75 2.25
CA HIS A 95 -10.76 -9.79 2.54
C HIS A 95 -9.37 -9.23 2.86
N SER A 96 -8.95 -8.20 2.13
CA SER A 96 -7.60 -7.60 2.22
C SER A 96 -7.56 -6.25 2.93
N LYS A 97 -8.65 -5.80 3.55
CA LYS A 97 -8.83 -4.46 4.14
C LYS A 97 -7.71 -4.11 5.12
N LYS A 98 -7.36 -5.05 5.99
CA LYS A 98 -6.28 -4.89 6.97
C LYS A 98 -4.92 -4.69 6.29
N ASN A 99 -4.64 -5.45 5.23
CA ASN A 99 -3.37 -5.38 4.51
C ASN A 99 -3.27 -4.10 3.68
N ILE A 100 -4.36 -3.69 3.03
CA ILE A 100 -4.44 -2.40 2.32
C ILE A 100 -4.16 -1.25 3.28
N ALA A 101 -4.80 -1.22 4.45
CA ALA A 101 -4.57 -0.17 5.45
C ALA A 101 -3.12 -0.14 5.95
N LYS A 102 -2.51 -1.30 6.18
CA LYS A 102 -1.10 -1.42 6.59
C LYS A 102 -0.15 -0.90 5.50
N ILE A 103 -0.32 -1.33 4.25
CA ILE A 103 0.51 -0.88 3.13
C ILE A 103 0.36 0.63 2.92
N LEU A 104 -0.87 1.15 2.99
CA LEU A 104 -1.13 2.58 2.88
C LEU A 104 -0.41 3.37 3.98
N LYS A 105 -0.45 2.89 5.23
CA LYS A 105 0.28 3.50 6.35
C LYS A 105 1.78 3.50 6.10
N ALA A 106 2.33 2.40 5.60
CA ALA A 106 3.75 2.26 5.32
C ALA A 106 4.23 3.20 4.20
N GLU A 107 3.45 3.32 3.12
CA GLU A 107 3.76 4.23 2.00
C GLU A 107 3.67 5.71 2.41
N ILE A 108 2.73 6.06 3.29
CA ILE A 108 2.66 7.40 3.89
C ILE A 108 3.91 7.69 4.73
N ALA A 109 4.33 6.75 5.58
CA ALA A 109 5.55 6.91 6.36
C ALA A 109 6.79 7.01 5.47
N ARG A 110 6.84 6.21 4.40
CA ARG A 110 7.92 6.23 3.41
C ARG A 110 8.06 7.60 2.77
N GLN A 111 6.96 8.30 2.51
CA GLN A 111 7.07 9.59 1.85
C GLN A 111 7.59 10.72 2.75
N ILE A 112 7.54 10.54 4.08
CA ILE A 112 8.06 11.51 5.06
C ILE A 112 9.50 11.18 5.45
N TRP A 113 9.83 9.91 5.72
CA TRP A 113 11.13 9.47 6.23
C TRP A 113 11.87 8.48 5.31
N THR A 114 11.45 8.38 4.05
CA THR A 114 12.05 7.50 3.04
C THR A 114 12.12 6.04 3.55
N GLU A 115 13.27 5.39 3.49
CA GLU A 115 13.43 4.00 3.91
C GLU A 115 13.24 3.81 5.43
N GLU A 116 13.63 4.79 6.26
CA GLU A 116 13.49 4.66 7.73
C GLU A 116 12.03 4.62 8.19
N GLY A 117 11.14 5.38 7.53
CA GLY A 117 9.71 5.39 7.82
C GLY A 117 9.01 4.10 7.39
N PHE A 118 9.41 3.55 6.24
CA PHE A 118 8.86 2.31 5.71
C PHE A 118 9.20 1.11 6.61
N TYR A 119 10.49 0.91 6.93
CA TYR A 119 10.90 -0.22 7.75
C TYR A 119 10.34 -0.15 9.18
N ARG A 120 10.24 1.03 9.81
CA ARG A 120 9.67 1.13 11.17
C ARG A 120 8.16 0.91 11.25
N THR A 121 7.44 1.12 10.15
CA THR A 121 5.98 0.89 10.09
C THR A 121 5.61 -0.52 9.62
N ILE A 122 6.49 -1.16 8.84
CA ILE A 122 6.35 -2.56 8.43
C ILE A 122 6.96 -3.54 9.46
N ASN A 123 8.03 -3.19 10.17
CA ASN A 123 8.68 -4.07 11.15
C ASN A 123 7.83 -4.56 12.34
N PRO A 124 6.68 -3.97 12.71
CA PRO A 124 5.78 -4.65 13.65
C PRO A 124 5.20 -5.97 13.10
N LEU A 125 5.45 -6.30 11.83
CA LEU A 125 5.12 -7.60 11.20
C LEU A 125 6.14 -8.70 11.51
N ASP A 126 7.35 -8.37 11.97
CA ASP A 126 8.28 -9.38 12.45
C ASP A 126 8.07 -9.64 13.94
N ASN A 127 7.08 -10.49 14.23
CA ASN A 127 7.13 -11.27 15.46
C ASN A 127 8.39 -12.18 15.52
N GLU A 128 9.15 -12.30 14.43
CA GLU A 128 10.46 -12.99 14.42
C GLU A 128 11.61 -12.14 14.99
N LEU A 129 11.62 -10.82 14.77
CA LEU A 129 12.73 -9.96 15.24
C LEU A 129 12.69 -9.74 16.77
N ASN A 130 11.50 -9.82 17.37
CA ASN A 130 11.33 -9.75 18.83
C ASN A 130 11.77 -11.04 19.56
N ALA A 131 11.95 -12.16 18.85
CA ALA A 131 12.52 -13.38 19.43
C ALA A 131 14.05 -13.29 19.51
N ALA A 132 14.71 -12.75 18.47
CA ALA A 132 16.17 -12.62 18.43
C ALA A 132 16.75 -11.68 19.51
N LEU A 133 16.02 -10.63 19.90
CA LEU A 133 16.44 -9.74 21.00
C LEU A 133 16.21 -10.32 22.40
N LYS A 134 15.48 -11.43 22.53
CA LYS A 134 15.19 -12.06 23.82
C LYS A 134 16.18 -13.16 24.20
N GLU A 135 16.94 -13.69 23.23
CA GLU A 135 17.99 -14.71 23.47
C GLU A 135 19.40 -14.14 23.70
N LEU A 136 19.58 -12.82 23.63
CA LEU A 136 20.84 -12.15 24.02
C LEU A 136 20.87 -11.75 25.51
N LYS A 137 20.28 -12.56 26.39
CA LYS A 137 20.41 -12.44 27.84
C LYS A 137 20.99 -13.69 28.46
#